data_AF-A0A8S9TI54-F1
#
_entry.id   AF-A0A8S9TI54-F1
#
_cell.length_a   1.000
_cell.length_b   1.000
_cell.length_c   1.000
_cell.angle_alpha   90.00
_cell.angle_beta   90.00
_cell.angle_gamma   90.00
#
_symmetry.space_group_name_H-M   'P 1'
#
loop_
_entity.id
_entity.type
_entity.pdbx_description
1 polymer ?
#
loop_
_entity_poly.entity_id
_entity_poly.type
_entity_poly.pdbx_seq_one_letter_code
_entity_poly.pdbx_strand_id
1 'polypeptide(L)'
;MGRGPPITDEERGRIKGLREANVGVREIGRRLKRSPDGVSYVLRTEDKRAAKPGRSKSLTDRQIRQVVRGAATGNYSAAQLKATYGLECSARTVQRLLSKVDFLVY
;
A
#
# COMPACT_ATOMS: atom_id res chain seq x y z
N MET A 1 16.51 -3.34 18.06
CA MET A 1 17.12 -4.12 16.95
C MET A 1 16.27 -3.92 15.71
N GLY A 2 16.80 -3.27 14.68
CA GLY A 2 16.08 -3.07 13.41
C GLY A 2 15.82 -4.40 12.72
N ARG A 3 14.71 -4.49 11.97
CA ARG A 3 14.49 -5.64 11.09
C ARG A 3 15.57 -5.63 10.01
N GLY A 4 16.20 -6.77 9.76
CA GLY A 4 17.15 -6.93 8.66
C GLY A 4 16.46 -6.79 7.28
N PRO A 5 17.24 -6.82 6.20
CA PRO A 5 16.72 -6.76 4.84
C PRO A 5 15.62 -7.81 4.60
N PRO A 6 14.62 -7.54 3.74
CA PRO A 6 13.60 -8.51 3.39
C PRO A 6 14.24 -9.81 2.83
N ILE A 7 13.56 -10.93 3.05
CA ILE A 7 13.95 -12.20 2.44
C ILE A 7 13.52 -12.16 0.98
N THR A 8 14.49 -12.30 0.08
CA THR A 8 14.30 -12.31 -1.38
C THR A 8 13.57 -13.57 -1.84
N ASP A 9 12.99 -13.53 -3.04
CA ASP A 9 12.29 -14.69 -3.59
C ASP A 9 13.23 -15.88 -3.85
N GLU A 10 14.48 -15.61 -4.22
CA GLU A 10 15.53 -16.64 -4.34
C GLU A 10 15.82 -17.32 -3.01
N GLU A 11 15.97 -16.54 -1.93
CA GLU A 11 16.17 -17.07 -0.58
C GLU A 11 14.96 -17.89 -0.12
N ARG A 12 13.74 -17.46 -0.46
CA ARG A 12 12.52 -18.24 -0.17
C ARG A 12 12.54 -19.60 -0.86
N GLY A 13 12.96 -19.66 -2.14
CA GLY A 13 13.13 -20.90 -2.88
C GLY A 13 14.17 -21.82 -2.22
N ARG A 14 15.33 -21.28 -1.84
CA ARG A 14 16.38 -22.04 -1.14
C ARG A 14 15.92 -22.56 0.22
N ILE A 15 15.17 -21.77 0.99
CA ILE A 15 14.57 -22.19 2.28
C ILE A 15 13.62 -23.37 2.07
N LYS A 16 12.76 -23.31 1.04
CA LYS A 16 11.83 -24.40 0.71
C LYS A 16 12.58 -25.68 0.32
N GLY A 17 13.54 -25.59 -0.60
CA GLY A 17 14.32 -26.76 -1.02
C GLY A 17 15.13 -27.39 0.13
N LEU A 18 15.73 -26.58 1.02
CA LEU A 18 16.42 -27.11 2.20
C LEU A 18 15.45 -27.77 3.21
N ARG A 19 14.22 -27.28 3.29
CA ARG A 19 13.19 -27.90 4.14
C ARG A 19 12.71 -29.23 3.57
N GLU A 20 12.56 -29.34 2.25
CA GLU A 20 12.26 -30.59 1.54
C GLU A 20 13.37 -31.62 1.76
N ALA A 21 14.63 -31.19 1.83
CA ALA A 21 15.78 -32.01 2.22
C ALA A 21 15.87 -32.30 3.73
N ASN A 22 14.80 -32.06 4.50
CA ASN A 22 14.71 -32.27 5.96
C ASN A 22 15.75 -31.52 6.82
N VAL A 23 16.33 -30.42 6.31
CA VAL A 23 17.26 -29.60 7.08
C VAL A 23 16.48 -28.80 8.15
N GLY A 24 16.99 -28.80 9.38
CA GLY A 24 16.36 -28.10 10.50
C GLY A 24 16.36 -26.58 10.33
N VAL A 25 15.31 -25.91 10.80
CA VAL A 25 15.10 -24.44 10.66
C VAL A 25 16.29 -23.61 11.15
N ARG A 26 16.89 -23.98 12.29
CA ARG A 26 18.07 -23.29 12.85
C ARG A 26 19.29 -23.42 11.95
N GLU A 27 19.44 -24.55 11.28
CA GLU A 27 20.56 -24.79 10.36
C GLU A 27 20.36 -24.06 9.04
N ILE A 28 19.14 -24.03 8.51
CA ILE A 28 18.79 -23.19 7.36
C ILE A 28 19.12 -21.71 7.66
N GLY A 29 18.76 -21.22 8.85
CA GLY A 29 19.10 -19.87 9.30
C GLY A 29 20.61 -19.61 9.33
N ARG A 30 21.41 -20.56 9.84
CA ARG A 30 22.88 -20.46 9.82
C ARG A 30 23.44 -20.42 8.40
N ARG A 31 23.00 -21.31 7.51
CA ARG A 31 23.47 -21.39 6.11
C ARG A 31 23.15 -20.13 5.30
N LEU A 32 21.98 -19.55 5.51
CA LEU A 32 21.52 -18.36 4.78
C LEU A 32 21.79 -17.05 5.54
N LYS A 33 22.45 -17.11 6.70
CA LYS A 33 22.68 -15.96 7.59
C LYS A 33 21.39 -15.19 7.91
N ARG A 34 20.28 -15.91 8.08
CA ARG A 34 18.96 -15.37 8.42
C ARG A 34 18.52 -15.82 9.81
N SER A 35 17.64 -15.04 10.43
CA SER A 35 17.08 -15.41 11.73
C SER A 35 16.21 -16.67 11.62
N PRO A 36 16.22 -17.55 12.63
CA PRO A 36 15.33 -18.72 12.67
C PRO A 36 13.86 -18.35 12.53
N ASP A 37 13.46 -17.21 13.09
CA ASP A 37 12.09 -16.67 12.98
C ASP A 37 11.73 -16.27 11.54
N GLY A 38 12.67 -15.66 10.81
CA GLY A 38 12.48 -15.31 9.40
C GLY A 38 12.31 -16.55 8.52
N VAL A 39 13.09 -17.60 8.78
CA VAL A 39 12.96 -18.89 8.09
C VAL A 39 11.63 -19.56 8.44
N SER A 40 11.26 -19.61 9.72
CA SER A 40 9.98 -20.14 10.18
C SER A 40 8.78 -19.41 9.56
N TYR A 41 8.89 -18.07 9.44
CA TYR A 41 7.87 -17.26 8.79
C TYR A 41 7.66 -17.63 7.32
N VAL A 42 8.74 -17.83 6.56
CA VAL A 42 8.67 -18.24 5.14
C VAL A 42 8.03 -19.62 4.99
N LEU A 43 8.38 -20.56 5.87
CA LEU A 43 7.80 -21.92 5.83
C LEU A 43 6.33 -21.96 6.23
N ARG A 44 5.86 -21.00 7.04
CA ARG A 44 4.44 -20.88 7.44
C ARG A 44 3.60 -20.10 6.44
N THR A 45 4.21 -19.25 5.64
CA THR A 45 3.53 -18.44 4.63
C THR A 45 3.69 -19.09 3.26
N GLU A 46 2.87 -20.10 3.00
CA GLU A 46 2.83 -20.76 1.68
C GLU A 46 2.29 -19.81 0.60
N ASP A 47 1.46 -18.85 0.99
CA ASP A 47 0.79 -17.93 0.08
C ASP A 47 1.36 -16.52 0.02
N LYS A 48 1.36 -15.97 -1.20
CA LYS A 48 1.50 -14.54 -1.47
C LYS A 48 0.35 -13.81 -0.78
N ARG A 49 0.53 -13.39 0.47
CA ARG A 49 -0.40 -12.45 1.11
C ARG A 49 -0.49 -11.22 0.22
N ALA A 50 -1.69 -10.91 -0.26
CA ALA A 50 -1.95 -9.68 -0.99
C ALA A 50 -1.37 -8.50 -0.17
N ALA A 51 -0.74 -7.56 -0.87
CA ALA A 51 -0.23 -6.35 -0.23
C ALA A 51 -1.37 -5.75 0.60
N LYS A 52 -1.10 -5.44 1.88
CA LYS A 52 -2.09 -4.78 2.71
C LYS A 52 -2.52 -3.51 1.98
N PRO A 53 -3.83 -3.27 1.81
CA PRO A 53 -4.27 -2.05 1.17
C PRO A 53 -3.69 -0.86 1.93
N GLY A 54 -3.31 0.18 1.19
CA GLY A 54 -2.86 1.43 1.79
C GLY A 54 -3.94 2.05 2.68
N ARG A 55 -3.57 3.13 3.37
CA ARG A 55 -4.54 3.92 4.15
C ARG A 55 -5.75 4.29 3.28
N SER A 56 -6.95 4.16 3.85
CA SER A 56 -8.18 4.56 3.17
C SER A 56 -8.12 6.03 2.76
N LYS A 57 -8.71 6.34 1.61
CA LYS A 57 -8.82 7.72 1.12
C LYS A 57 -9.73 8.51 2.04
N SER A 58 -9.42 9.80 2.23
CA SER A 58 -10.27 10.72 3.01
C SER A 58 -11.58 11.09 2.31
N LEU A 59 -11.70 10.79 1.01
CA LEU A 59 -12.90 11.09 0.22
C LEU A 59 -13.49 9.78 -0.30
N THR A 60 -14.81 9.68 -0.21
CA THR A 60 -15.60 8.61 -0.84
C THR A 60 -15.72 8.84 -2.35
N ASP A 61 -16.01 7.79 -3.11
CA ASP A 61 -16.21 7.89 -4.56
C ASP A 61 -17.41 8.77 -4.94
N ARG A 62 -18.39 8.90 -4.05
CA ARG A 62 -19.51 9.84 -4.23
C ARG A 62 -19.04 11.29 -4.11
N GLN A 63 -18.27 11.60 -3.07
CA GLN A 63 -17.73 12.95 -2.86
C GLN A 63 -16.79 13.35 -4.00
N ILE A 64 -15.94 12.42 -4.47
CA ILE A 64 -15.07 12.64 -5.63
C ILE A 64 -15.92 13.05 -6.84
N ARG A 65 -16.97 12.30 -7.18
CA ARG A 65 -17.85 12.61 -8.31
C ARG A 65 -18.61 13.92 -8.16
N GLN A 66 -18.95 14.33 -6.93
CA GLN A 66 -19.60 15.62 -6.68
C GLN A 66 -18.63 16.77 -6.91
N VAL A 67 -17.42 16.68 -6.35
CA VAL A 67 -16.37 17.68 -6.50
C VAL A 67 -15.97 17.86 -7.96
N VAL A 68 -15.76 16.76 -8.70
CA VAL A 68 -15.37 16.83 -10.12
C VAL A 68 -16.48 17.46 -10.97
N ARG A 69 -17.75 17.12 -10.73
CA ARG A 69 -18.88 17.76 -11.42
C ARG A 69 -19.03 19.23 -11.08
N GLY A 70 -18.85 19.59 -9.80
CA GLY A 70 -18.87 20.99 -9.37
C GLY A 70 -17.72 21.79 -9.96
N ALA A 71 -16.52 21.21 -10.07
CA ALA A 71 -15.39 21.87 -10.70
C ALA A 71 -15.58 22.06 -12.22
N ALA A 72 -16.23 21.09 -12.90
CA ALA A 72 -16.51 21.17 -14.33
C ALA A 72 -17.46 22.32 -14.73
N THR A 73 -18.23 22.89 -13.79
CA THR A 73 -19.04 24.09 -14.07
C THR A 73 -18.22 25.39 -14.05
N GLY A 74 -16.95 25.34 -13.63
CA GLY A 74 -16.02 26.48 -13.64
C GLY A 74 -16.25 27.56 -12.58
N ASN A 75 -17.32 27.45 -11.77
CA ASN A 75 -17.74 28.53 -10.87
C ASN A 75 -17.15 28.46 -9.45
N TYR A 76 -16.33 27.45 -9.14
CA TYR A 76 -15.89 27.19 -7.78
C TYR A 76 -14.38 26.99 -7.66
N SER A 77 -13.79 27.66 -6.67
CA SER A 77 -12.47 27.30 -6.15
C SER A 77 -12.53 26.02 -5.31
N ALA A 78 -11.39 25.38 -5.07
CA ALA A 78 -11.28 24.14 -4.30
C ALA A 78 -11.70 24.35 -2.84
N ALA A 79 -11.46 25.54 -2.29
CA ALA A 79 -11.93 25.92 -0.96
C ALA A 79 -13.46 26.07 -0.93
N GLN A 80 -14.05 26.66 -1.97
CA GLN A 80 -15.51 26.74 -2.10
C GLN A 80 -16.12 25.34 -2.28
N LEU A 81 -15.56 24.48 -3.15
CA LEU A 81 -16.03 23.10 -3.32
C LEU A 81 -16.00 22.31 -2.01
N LYS A 82 -14.95 22.49 -1.20
CA LYS A 82 -14.88 21.91 0.14
C LYS A 82 -16.05 22.37 1.02
N ALA A 83 -16.29 23.68 1.07
CA ALA A 83 -17.35 24.27 1.90
C ALA A 83 -18.75 23.86 1.42
N THR A 84 -19.01 23.96 0.11
CA THR A 84 -20.31 23.64 -0.51
C THR A 84 -20.70 22.18 -0.30
N TYR A 85 -19.74 21.25 -0.38
CA TYR A 85 -20.02 19.82 -0.18
C TYR A 85 -19.71 19.31 1.23
N GLY A 86 -19.41 20.21 2.18
CA GLY A 86 -19.16 19.85 3.59
C GLY A 86 -18.06 18.81 3.77
N LEU A 87 -16.96 18.90 2.99
CA LEU A 87 -15.90 17.89 3.03
C LEU A 87 -14.99 18.10 4.24
N GLU A 88 -14.77 17.04 5.01
CA GLU A 88 -13.88 17.05 6.18
C GLU A 88 -12.38 17.11 5.81
N CYS A 89 -12.04 16.94 4.53
CA CYS A 89 -10.65 16.95 4.06
C CYS A 89 -10.05 18.37 3.97
N SER A 90 -8.74 18.45 3.78
CA SER A 90 -8.07 19.73 3.49
C SER A 90 -8.41 20.26 2.09
N ALA A 91 -8.33 21.58 1.88
CA ALA A 91 -8.48 22.17 0.54
C ALA A 91 -7.39 21.65 -0.42
N ARG A 92 -6.17 21.39 0.09
CA ARG A 92 -5.08 20.76 -0.68
C ARG A 92 -5.45 19.37 -1.22
N THR A 93 -6.24 18.60 -0.46
CA THR A 93 -6.74 17.29 -0.91
C THR A 93 -7.68 17.43 -2.11
N VAL A 94 -8.55 18.44 -2.09
CA VAL A 94 -9.44 18.76 -3.21
C VAL A 94 -8.64 19.19 -4.44
N GLN A 95 -7.64 20.07 -4.27
CA GLN A 95 -6.75 20.47 -5.38
C GLN A 95 -6.02 19.29 -6.00
N ARG A 96 -5.42 18.39 -5.19
CA ARG A 96 -4.74 17.18 -5.66
C ARG A 96 -5.68 16.20 -6.35
N LEU A 97 -6.97 16.22 -6.01
CA LEU A 97 -7.98 15.43 -6.71
C LEU A 97 -8.24 16.03 -8.09
N LEU A 98 -8.47 17.34 -8.16
CA LEU A 98 -8.79 18.04 -9.41
C LEU A 98 -7.61 18.04 -10.39
N SER A 99 -6.37 18.19 -9.90
CA SER A 99 -5.17 18.13 -10.73
C SER A 99 -4.89 16.76 -11.36
N LYS A 100 -5.62 15.71 -10.95
CA LYS A 100 -5.55 14.36 -11.55
C LYS A 100 -6.61 14.13 -12.62
N VAL A 101 -7.47 15.11 -12.86
CA VAL A 101 -8.56 15.01 -13.83
C VAL A 101 -8.12 15.68 -15.11
N ASP A 102 -7.93 14.90 -16.16
CA ASP A 102 -7.26 15.33 -17.40
C ASP A 102 -7.98 16.49 -18.13
N PHE A 103 -9.30 16.60 -17.97
CA PHE A 103 -10.11 17.63 -18.65
C PHE A 103 -10.36 18.89 -17.81
N LEU A 104 -9.85 18.95 -16.57
CA LEU A 104 -9.96 20.14 -15.72
C LEU A 104 -8.64 20.90 -15.70
N VAL A 105 -8.70 22.21 -15.89
CA VAL A 105 -7.54 23.10 -15.70
C VAL A 105 -7.61 23.60 -14.25
N TYR A 106 -6.78 23.02 -13.37
CA TYR A 106 -6.82 23.29 -11.92
C TYR A 106 -5.45 23.28 -11.24
#